data_AF-A0A2G9HCD3-F1
#
_entry.id   AF-A0A2G9HCD3-F1
#
_cell.length_a   1.000
_cell.length_b   1.000
_cell.length_c   1.000
_cell.angle_alpha   90.00
_cell.angle_beta   90.00
_cell.angle_gamma   90.00
#
_symmetry.space_group_name_H-M   'P 1'
#
loop_
_entity.id
_entity.type
_entity.pdbx_description
1 polymer ?
#
loop_
_entity_poly.entity_id
_entity_poly.type
_entity_poly.pdbx_seq_one_letter_code
_entity_poly.pdbx_strand_id
1 'polypeptide(L)'
;MAITAKVSPLISFNIKNSSRRAKEETKIPTERGRREILLLSTATATALAIVDSRTELLNKYLKKSEENKAKNDKERLDSYYKRNYKDYFGLLEGDLRQKKDLSESEKGIFQWLETNK
;
A
#
# COMPACT_ATOMS: atom_id res chain seq x y z
N MET A 1 -0.18 22.90 -24.41
CA MET A 1 -1.22 21.86 -24.28
C MET A 1 -1.20 21.36 -22.84
N ALA A 2 -2.25 21.59 -22.06
CA ALA A 2 -2.34 21.14 -20.67
C ALA A 2 -3.18 19.86 -20.62
N ILE A 3 -2.60 18.76 -20.12
CA ILE A 3 -3.29 17.47 -19.98
C ILE A 3 -3.80 17.38 -18.55
N THR A 4 -5.11 17.59 -18.36
CA THR A 4 -5.78 17.41 -17.08
C THR A 4 -6.16 15.94 -16.91
N ALA A 5 -5.44 15.20 -16.05
CA ALA A 5 -5.80 13.83 -15.71
C ALA A 5 -6.90 13.83 -14.63
N LYS A 6 -8.08 13.29 -14.94
CA LYS A 6 -9.13 12.98 -13.97
C LYS A 6 -8.86 11.60 -13.39
N VAL A 7 -8.60 11.52 -12.08
CA VAL A 7 -8.45 10.24 -11.36
C VAL A 7 -9.79 9.89 -10.73
N SER A 8 -10.40 8.79 -11.17
CA SER A 8 -11.62 8.22 -10.57
C SER A 8 -11.23 7.17 -9.52
N PRO A 9 -11.68 7.28 -8.25
CA PRO A 9 -11.46 6.22 -7.28
C PRO A 9 -12.64 5.24 -7.33
N LEU A 10 -12.46 4.07 -7.93
CA LEU A 10 -13.40 2.95 -7.79
C LEU A 10 -12.66 1.70 -7.35
N ILE A 11 -12.50 1.53 -6.05
CA ILE A 11 -12.39 0.21 -5.43
C ILE A 11 -13.23 0.23 -4.16
N SER A 12 -14.49 -0.18 -4.29
CA SER A 12 -15.41 -0.40 -3.17
C SER A 12 -15.19 -1.82 -2.64
N PHE A 13 -14.65 -1.96 -1.42
CA PHE A 13 -14.59 -3.27 -0.75
C PHE A 13 -15.94 -3.56 -0.09
N ASN A 14 -16.65 -4.56 -0.60
CA ASN A 14 -17.93 -5.01 -0.05
C ASN A 14 -17.68 -6.08 1.02
N ILE A 15 -17.68 -5.69 2.29
CA ILE A 15 -17.56 -6.60 3.43
C ILE A 15 -18.96 -7.15 3.76
N LYS A 16 -19.28 -8.36 3.28
CA LYS A 16 -20.48 -9.09 3.71
C LYS A 16 -20.26 -9.63 5.12
N ASN A 17 -20.82 -8.97 6.13
CA ASN A 17 -20.90 -9.51 7.48
C ASN A 17 -22.03 -10.55 7.54
N SER A 18 -21.69 -11.84 7.67
CA SER A 18 -22.68 -12.91 7.80
C SER A 18 -23.03 -13.14 9.27
N SER A 19 -24.00 -12.37 9.79
CA SER A 19 -24.60 -12.67 11.09
C SER A 19 -25.59 -13.83 10.93
N ARG A 20 -25.22 -15.02 11.41
CA ARG A 20 -26.14 -16.15 11.55
C ARG A 20 -27.08 -15.84 12.72
N ARG A 21 -28.34 -15.56 12.39
CA ARG A 21 -29.44 -15.33 13.33
C ARG A 21 -29.99 -16.68 13.81
N ALA A 22 -29.63 -17.09 15.02
CA ALA A 22 -30.38 -18.10 15.77
C ALA A 22 -31.43 -17.38 16.63
N LYS A 23 -32.71 -17.76 16.46
CA LYS A 23 -33.82 -17.32 17.29
C LYS A 23 -33.93 -18.25 18.49
N GLU A 24 -33.80 -17.72 19.71
CA GLU A 24 -34.41 -18.31 20.89
C GLU A 24 -34.98 -17.17 21.76
N GLU A 25 -36.30 -17.22 21.95
CA GLU A 25 -37.05 -16.34 22.82
C GLU A 25 -37.04 -16.93 24.23
N THR A 26 -36.47 -16.22 25.19
CA THR A 26 -36.74 -16.44 26.62
C THR A 26 -37.12 -15.12 27.27
N LYS A 27 -38.32 -15.10 27.85
CA LYS A 27 -38.90 -13.96 28.56
C LYS A 27 -38.22 -13.85 29.94
N ILE A 28 -37.54 -12.74 30.20
CA ILE A 28 -37.00 -12.39 31.52
C ILE A 28 -37.66 -11.06 31.95
N PRO A 29 -38.18 -10.96 33.20
CA PRO A 29 -38.82 -9.75 33.67
C PRO A 29 -37.81 -8.62 33.85
N THR A 30 -38.25 -7.44 33.41
CA THR A 30 -37.53 -6.17 33.37
C THR A 30 -37.11 -5.69 34.76
N GLU A 31 -35.82 -5.78 35.08
CA GLU A 31 -35.16 -4.84 35.99
C GLU A 31 -33.99 -4.14 35.27
N ARG A 32 -34.34 -3.55 34.13
CA ARG A 32 -33.42 -3.00 33.13
C ARG A 32 -33.10 -1.53 33.41
N GLY A 33 -32.57 -1.23 34.60
CA GLY A 33 -32.51 0.16 35.07
C GLY A 33 -31.15 0.84 34.95
N ARG A 34 -30.06 0.17 35.35
CA ARG A 34 -28.79 0.87 35.64
C ARG A 34 -27.52 0.12 35.26
N ARG A 35 -27.47 -1.21 35.42
CA ARG A 35 -26.27 -2.02 35.11
C ARG A 35 -26.08 -2.26 33.61
N GLU A 36 -27.16 -2.44 32.86
CA GLU A 36 -27.10 -2.63 31.40
C GLU A 36 -26.68 -1.35 30.67
N ILE A 37 -27.09 -0.18 31.18
CA ILE A 37 -26.66 1.12 30.62
C ILE A 37 -25.15 1.28 30.80
N LEU A 38 -24.60 0.94 31.97
CA LEU A 38 -23.16 0.99 32.22
C LEU A 38 -22.36 0.04 31.32
N LEU A 39 -22.85 -1.19 31.11
CA LEU A 39 -22.21 -2.16 30.22
C LEU A 39 -22.29 -1.75 28.74
N LEU A 40 -23.42 -1.18 28.31
CA LEU A 40 -23.57 -0.68 26.95
C LEU A 40 -22.71 0.57 26.72
N SER A 41 -22.62 1.46 27.71
CA SER A 41 -21.76 2.66 27.66
C SER A 41 -20.27 2.32 27.59
N THR A 42 -19.84 1.33 28.38
CA THR A 42 -18.45 0.85 28.36
C THR A 42 -18.13 0.07 27.09
N ALA A 43 -19.06 -0.74 26.58
CA ALA A 43 -18.93 -1.39 25.28
C ALA A 43 -18.87 -0.37 24.11
N THR A 44 -19.66 0.70 24.15
CA THR A 44 -19.60 1.76 23.13
C THR A 44 -18.33 2.59 23.24
N ALA A 45 -17.89 2.93 24.45
CA ALA A 45 -16.65 3.68 24.67
C ALA A 45 -15.42 2.87 24.26
N THR A 46 -15.38 1.56 24.54
CA THR A 46 -14.29 0.69 24.09
C THR A 46 -14.32 0.45 22.59
N ALA A 47 -15.50 0.29 21.98
CA ALA A 47 -15.62 0.20 20.52
C ALA A 47 -15.17 1.50 19.82
N LEU A 48 -15.53 2.68 20.35
CA LEU A 48 -15.04 3.97 19.88
C LEU A 48 -13.52 4.09 20.04
N ALA A 49 -12.96 3.73 21.19
CA ALA A 49 -11.51 3.74 21.41
C ALA A 49 -10.75 2.75 20.50
N ILE A 50 -11.35 1.60 20.15
CA ILE A 50 -10.80 0.64 19.19
C ILE A 50 -10.89 1.19 17.76
N VAL A 51 -11.95 1.92 17.42
CA VAL A 51 -12.07 2.65 16.15
C VAL A 51 -11.01 3.75 16.07
N ASP A 52 -10.83 4.53 17.15
CA ASP A 52 -9.86 5.62 17.23
C ASP A 52 -8.40 5.12 17.15
N SER A 53 -8.07 4.00 17.79
CA SER A 53 -6.72 3.41 17.69
C SER A 53 -6.42 2.83 16.29
N ARG A 54 -7.43 2.29 15.61
CA ARG A 54 -7.28 1.81 14.22
C ARG A 54 -7.15 2.97 13.24
N THR A 55 -7.91 4.05 13.43
CA THR A 55 -7.81 5.25 12.59
C THR A 55 -6.50 5.98 12.83
N GLU A 56 -6.00 6.02 14.07
CA GLU A 56 -4.68 6.57 14.39
C GLU A 56 -3.55 5.79 13.69
N LEU A 57 -3.60 4.46 13.76
CA LEU A 57 -2.64 3.60 13.06
C LEU A 57 -2.70 3.82 11.54
N LEU A 58 -3.90 3.88 10.96
CA LEU A 58 -4.08 4.17 9.53
C LEU A 58 -3.50 5.53 9.14
N ASN A 59 -3.78 6.58 9.91
CA ASN A 59 -3.26 7.93 9.69
C ASN A 59 -1.74 7.97 9.74
N LYS A 60 -1.12 7.21 10.65
CA LYS A 60 0.34 7.06 10.72
C LYS A 60 0.92 6.43 9.45
N TYR A 61 0.29 5.39 8.91
CA TYR A 61 0.74 4.76 7.67
C TYR A 61 0.50 5.63 6.44
N LEU A 62 -0.62 6.36 6.37
CA LEU A 62 -0.89 7.32 5.31
C LEU A 62 0.17 8.42 5.30
N LYS A 63 0.43 9.04 6.45
CA LYS A 63 1.47 10.05 6.61
C LYS A 63 2.84 9.51 6.18
N LYS A 64 3.21 8.31 6.62
CA LYS A 64 4.47 7.67 6.21
C LYS A 64 4.53 7.42 4.70
N SER A 65 3.41 7.06 4.07
CA SER A 65 3.34 6.84 2.62
C SER A 65 3.50 8.14 1.84
N GLU A 66 2.92 9.24 2.32
CA GLU A 66 3.06 10.57 1.73
C GLU A 66 4.49 11.08 1.83
N GLU A 67 5.09 11.01 3.03
CA GLU A 67 6.47 11.44 3.29
C GLU A 67 7.49 10.65 2.45
N ASN A 68 7.27 9.35 2.24
CA ASN A 68 8.19 8.49 1.50
C ASN A 68 7.83 8.34 0.01
N LYS A 69 6.79 9.02 -0.49
CA LYS A 69 6.28 8.81 -1.84
C LYS A 69 7.37 8.96 -2.90
N ALA A 70 8.13 10.05 -2.87
CA ALA A 70 9.17 10.31 -3.86
C ALA A 70 10.28 9.25 -3.86
N LYS A 71 10.67 8.77 -2.67
CA LYS A 71 11.66 7.70 -2.51
C LYS A 71 11.11 6.38 -3.05
N ASN A 72 9.89 6.01 -2.66
CA ASN A 72 9.24 4.79 -3.11
C ASN A 72 9.03 4.79 -4.63
N ASP A 73 8.59 5.92 -5.20
CA ASP A 73 8.38 6.05 -6.65
C ASP A 73 9.71 5.91 -7.41
N LYS A 74 10.80 6.50 -6.91
CA LYS A 74 12.14 6.32 -7.47
C LYS A 74 12.59 4.86 -7.41
N GLU A 75 12.46 4.21 -6.26
CA GLU A 75 12.84 2.79 -6.09
C GLU A 75 12.00 1.87 -6.98
N ARG A 76 10.71 2.16 -7.16
CA ARG A 76 9.83 1.42 -8.08
C ARG A 76 10.28 1.54 -9.52
N LEU A 77 10.64 2.75 -9.96
CA LEU A 77 11.16 2.98 -11.31
C LEU A 77 12.51 2.32 -11.52
N ASP A 78 13.43 2.48 -10.58
CA ASP A 78 14.77 1.87 -10.65
C ASP A 78 14.68 0.34 -10.71
N SER A 79 13.85 -0.26 -9.85
CA SER A 79 13.56 -1.71 -9.86
C SER A 79 12.95 -2.15 -11.20
N TYR A 80 12.04 -1.35 -11.76
CA TYR A 80 11.43 -1.63 -13.06
C TYR A 80 12.48 -1.64 -14.17
N TYR A 81 13.33 -0.61 -14.26
CA TYR A 81 14.36 -0.55 -15.29
C TYR A 81 15.40 -1.66 -15.09
N LYS A 82 15.82 -1.90 -13.84
CA LYS A 82 16.75 -2.97 -13.51
C LYS A 82 16.23 -4.32 -13.97
N ARG A 83 14.99 -4.69 -13.62
CA ARG A 83 14.42 -5.98 -14.02
C ARG A 83 14.22 -6.12 -15.52
N ASN A 84 13.81 -5.05 -16.20
CA ASN A 84 13.45 -5.14 -17.62
C ASN A 84 14.66 -5.02 -18.56
N TYR A 85 15.70 -4.28 -18.19
CA TYR A 85 16.81 -3.96 -19.10
C TYR A 85 18.13 -4.63 -18.74
N LYS A 86 18.25 -5.24 -17.55
CA LYS A 86 19.51 -5.88 -17.12
C LYS A 86 19.96 -6.96 -18.10
N ASP A 87 19.05 -7.83 -18.53
CA ASP A 87 19.42 -8.93 -19.42
C ASP A 87 19.73 -8.44 -20.83
N TYR A 88 18.97 -7.46 -21.36
CA TYR A 88 19.26 -6.86 -22.67
C TYR A 88 20.61 -6.18 -22.71
N PHE A 89 20.94 -5.38 -21.70
CA PHE A 89 22.25 -4.75 -21.60
C PHE A 89 23.35 -5.77 -21.34
N GLY A 90 23.07 -6.82 -20.56
CA GLY A 90 24.01 -7.93 -20.34
C GLY A 90 24.37 -8.68 -21.62
N LEU A 91 23.42 -8.87 -22.53
CA LEU A 91 23.70 -9.43 -23.86
C LEU A 91 24.62 -8.53 -24.68
N LEU A 92 24.39 -7.21 -24.64
CA LEU A 92 25.24 -6.24 -25.32
C LEU A 92 26.64 -6.12 -24.68
N GLU A 93 26.77 -6.38 -23.38
CA GLU A 93 28.04 -6.27 -22.64
C GLU A 93 29.18 -7.04 -23.32
N GLY A 94 28.91 -8.23 -23.87
CA GLY A 94 29.90 -9.07 -24.55
C GLY A 94 30.51 -8.39 -25.77
N ASP A 95 29.68 -7.91 -26.69
CA ASP A 95 30.11 -7.21 -27.90
C ASP A 95 30.77 -5.87 -27.58
N LEU A 96 30.22 -5.15 -26.59
CA LEU A 96 30.75 -3.85 -26.17
C LEU A 96 32.15 -3.96 -25.56
N ARG A 97 32.48 -5.07 -24.90
CA ARG A 97 33.83 -5.31 -24.32
C ARG A 97 34.89 -5.51 -25.40
N GLN A 98 34.50 -5.90 -26.60
CA GLN A 98 35.42 -6.15 -27.72
C GLN A 98 35.66 -4.90 -28.57
N LYS A 99 34.80 -3.88 -28.46
CA LYS A 99 34.97 -2.62 -29.18
C LYS A 99 36.09 -1.79 -28.57
N LYS A 100 36.95 -1.23 -29.42
CA LYS A 100 38.03 -0.32 -29.01
C LYS A 100 37.53 1.09 -28.70
N ASP A 101 36.58 1.58 -29.48
CA ASP A 101 35.99 2.91 -29.33
C ASP A 101 34.50 2.79 -29.00
N LEU A 102 34.14 3.20 -27.79
CA LEU A 102 32.76 3.23 -27.34
C LEU A 102 32.14 4.61 -27.52
N SER A 103 30.92 4.63 -28.05
CA SER A 103 30.03 5.79 -28.05
C SER A 103 29.60 6.15 -26.62
N GLU A 104 29.13 7.38 -26.42
CA GLU A 104 28.66 7.83 -25.10
C GLU A 104 27.55 6.93 -24.53
N SER A 105 26.63 6.48 -25.38
CA SER A 105 25.54 5.59 -24.98
C SER A 105 26.05 4.22 -24.53
N GLU A 106 27.05 3.67 -25.21
CA GLU A 106 27.66 2.38 -24.85
C GLU A 106 28.43 2.47 -23.53
N LYS A 107 29.13 3.59 -23.29
CA LYS A 107 29.74 3.87 -21.97
C LYS A 107 28.68 3.96 -20.87
N GLY A 108 27.55 4.61 -21.16
CA GLY A 108 26.41 4.70 -20.24
C GLY A 108 25.81 3.32 -19.90
N ILE A 109 25.68 2.44 -20.89
CA ILE A 109 25.22 1.06 -20.68
C ILE A 109 26.18 0.30 -19.75
N PHE A 110 27.49 0.41 -19.97
CA PHE A 110 28.48 -0.22 -19.09
C PHE A 110 28.39 0.28 -17.66
N GLN A 111 28.36 1.60 -17.47
CA GLN A 111 28.26 2.20 -16.13
C GLN A 111 26.98 1.77 -15.42
N TRP A 112 25.86 1.71 -16.16
CA TRP A 112 24.60 1.25 -15.61
C TRP A 112 24.67 -0.22 -15.21
N LEU A 113 25.27 -1.09 -16.02
CA LEU A 113 25.48 -2.51 -15.69
C LEU A 113 26.37 -2.71 -14.47
N GLU A 114 27.45 -1.94 -14.33
CA GLU A 114 28.32 -2.00 -13.14
C GLU A 114 27.57 -1.63 -11.87
N THR A 115 26.73 -0.59 -11.94
CA THR A 115 25.93 -0.13 -10.80
C THR A 115 24.79 -1.11 -10.47
N ASN A 116 24.33 -1.90 -11.45
CA ASN A 116 23.14 -2.76 -11.35
C ASN A 116 23.42 -4.26 -11.44
N LYS A 117 24.69 -4.68 -11.34
CA LYS A 117 25.08 -6.10 -11.35
C LYS A 117 24.46 -6.89 -10.20
#